data_AF-A0AA43C5D6-F1
#
_entry.id   AF-A0AA43C5D6-F1
#
_cell.length_a   1.000
_cell.length_b   1.000
_cell.length_c   1.000
_cell.angle_alpha   90.00
_cell.angle_beta   90.00
_cell.angle_gamma   90.00
#
_symmetry.space_group_name_H-M   'P 1'
#
loop_
_entity.id
_entity.type
_entity.pdbx_description
1 polymer ?
#
loop_
_entity_poly.entity_id
_entity_poly.type
_entity_poly.pdbx_seq_one_letter_code
_entity_poly.pdbx_strand_id
1 'polypeptide(L)'
;MKRASNYLTATATLFLALGLVTMAAAQLEDRDGDGVIECCEEGDIICGVGNGLIEQRDPNTGNLIRLINTGSGSNEDTGMCFDANGDMLSTNFTTSTMSKIDMSSDPVNTNLCGQLIQHPFAGPFNSHDESCVFDGAGDFYVGQADGSRDILKFDASGALLDTFNPATGPRGTDWIDLAADQCTIYYTSEGQDIRRFDVCTNTQLPNFATGLVTGRCFGLRIIPAGPFAGEVIVACTNEAVRVDTTGAIVQRYPNSDCPGTSFFFAMNLDPNGTTFWTMDIGNGKVCEYDIATAAPARSLTCQRVGASTAGLTVCGELTAALTASLTPELDFNPPGTDHTVTLQITGSDVEGIAVDFLVLSGPNGGEFGSDTSDADGIATFTYTGSGGIGVDRIQATFDVPEGLTVFESNIALKFWDEDCQPNDIPDTCDIDCGGFDGDCAEFAGCGGSADTNGDGVPDECNMPPVCVDAAADPDELWPPNHKFRDIAIVGVVDPDGDPVMITITDISQDEPLNGLGDGNTCPDGTGVGTSTARVRAERTGTPKVPGDGRVYHIGFEAEDGNGGECMGTVTVCVPHDQRPGHVCVDGGPLFDSTVCD
;
A
#
# COMPACT_ATOMS: atom_id res chain seq x y z
N MET A 1 -23.38 -81.03 -11.88
CA MET A 1 -21.96 -80.62 -11.79
C MET A 1 -21.87 -79.16 -12.21
N LYS A 2 -21.34 -78.32 -11.31
CA LYS A 2 -20.81 -76.95 -11.45
C LYS A 2 -21.50 -75.91 -12.37
N ARG A 3 -22.10 -74.94 -11.64
CA ARG A 3 -22.22 -73.48 -11.82
C ARG A 3 -23.07 -72.92 -12.97
N ALA A 4 -24.15 -72.24 -12.54
CA ALA A 4 -25.03 -71.38 -13.31
C ALA A 4 -24.68 -69.89 -13.11
N SER A 5 -25.08 -69.10 -14.12
CA SER A 5 -25.51 -67.68 -14.09
C SER A 5 -24.48 -66.59 -13.74
N ASN A 6 -24.43 -65.42 -14.37
CA ASN A 6 -25.27 -64.73 -15.36
C ASN A 6 -24.41 -63.69 -16.11
N TYR A 7 -24.67 -63.51 -17.42
CA TYR A 7 -24.31 -62.29 -18.15
C TYR A 7 -25.49 -61.31 -18.00
N LEU A 8 -25.23 -60.10 -17.49
CA LEU A 8 -26.17 -58.99 -17.54
C LEU A 8 -25.64 -57.97 -18.55
N THR A 9 -26.43 -57.69 -19.59
CA THR A 9 -26.18 -56.68 -20.61
C THR A 9 -26.31 -55.28 -20.00
N ALA A 10 -25.23 -54.50 -20.01
CA ALA A 10 -25.23 -53.09 -19.64
C ALA A 10 -25.61 -52.24 -20.86
N THR A 11 -26.73 -51.54 -20.76
CA THR A 11 -27.13 -50.44 -21.66
C THR A 11 -26.25 -49.23 -21.40
N ALA A 12 -25.58 -48.73 -22.44
CA ALA A 12 -24.78 -47.51 -22.38
C ALA A 12 -25.72 -46.28 -22.40
N THR A 13 -25.76 -45.56 -21.27
CA THR A 13 -26.39 -44.25 -21.16
C THR A 13 -25.35 -43.19 -21.51
N LEU A 14 -25.59 -42.45 -22.60
CA LEU A 14 -24.77 -41.33 -23.04
C LEU A 14 -25.03 -40.14 -22.09
N PHE A 15 -24.10 -39.86 -21.18
CA PHE A 15 -24.11 -38.62 -20.40
C PHE A 15 -23.50 -37.49 -21.23
N LEU A 16 -24.35 -36.58 -21.70
CA LEU A 16 -23.92 -35.27 -22.19
C LEU A 16 -23.64 -34.42 -20.95
N ALA A 17 -22.39 -34.42 -20.48
CA ALA A 17 -21.96 -33.50 -19.44
C ALA A 17 -21.78 -32.10 -20.08
N LEU A 18 -22.79 -31.24 -19.95
CA LEU A 18 -22.53 -29.81 -19.95
C LEU A 18 -21.76 -29.53 -18.65
N GLY A 19 -20.44 -29.53 -18.75
CA GLY A 19 -19.59 -28.99 -17.70
C GLY A 19 -19.82 -27.49 -17.62
N LEU A 20 -20.66 -27.07 -16.67
CA LEU A 20 -20.48 -25.76 -16.06
C LEU A 20 -19.09 -25.78 -15.42
N VAL A 21 -18.12 -25.17 -16.09
CA VAL A 21 -16.88 -24.75 -15.45
C VAL A 21 -17.29 -23.64 -14.51
N THR A 22 -17.62 -23.99 -13.27
CA THR A 22 -17.55 -23.02 -12.18
C THR A 22 -16.07 -22.67 -12.06
N MET A 23 -15.69 -21.49 -12.53
CA MET A 23 -14.44 -20.87 -12.11
C MET A 23 -14.55 -20.71 -10.59
N ALA A 24 -14.01 -21.67 -9.84
CA ALA A 24 -13.54 -21.32 -8.51
C ALA A 24 -12.41 -20.33 -8.77
N ALA A 25 -12.55 -19.10 -8.25
CA ALA A 25 -11.39 -18.24 -8.10
C ALA A 25 -10.35 -19.07 -7.34
N ALA A 26 -9.19 -19.35 -7.96
CA ALA A 26 -8.08 -19.92 -7.22
C ALA A 26 -7.79 -18.90 -6.11
N GLN A 27 -8.00 -19.30 -4.85
CA GLN A 27 -7.56 -18.46 -3.74
C GLN A 27 -6.05 -18.41 -3.83
N LEU A 28 -5.49 -17.20 -3.83
CA LEU A 28 -4.04 -17.03 -3.78
C LEU A 28 -3.54 -17.67 -2.48
N GLU A 29 -2.45 -18.42 -2.58
CA GLU A 29 -1.78 -19.07 -1.46
C GLU A 29 -0.45 -18.37 -1.23
N ASP A 30 -0.08 -18.17 0.03
CA ASP A 30 1.28 -17.81 0.44
C ASP A 30 2.20 -19.01 0.10
N ARG A 31 3.09 -18.82 -0.89
CA ARG A 31 3.89 -19.89 -1.50
C ARG A 31 5.30 -19.99 -0.94
N ASP A 32 5.85 -18.90 -0.40
CA ASP A 32 7.17 -18.84 0.23
C ASP A 32 7.09 -18.97 1.76
N GLY A 33 5.91 -18.80 2.34
CA GLY A 33 5.60 -19.02 3.75
C GLY A 33 5.96 -17.84 4.64
N ASP A 34 6.09 -16.65 4.08
CA ASP A 34 6.47 -15.43 4.79
C ASP A 34 5.27 -14.69 5.43
N GLY A 35 4.05 -15.12 5.11
CA GLY A 35 2.79 -14.55 5.57
C GLY A 35 2.18 -13.51 4.63
N VAL A 36 2.80 -13.24 3.48
CA VAL A 36 2.37 -12.31 2.44
C VAL A 36 1.81 -13.09 1.24
N ILE A 37 0.70 -12.61 0.68
CA ILE A 37 0.11 -13.20 -0.51
C ILE A 37 0.44 -12.30 -1.70
N GLU A 38 1.39 -12.72 -2.52
CA GLU A 38 1.83 -11.96 -3.68
C GLU A 38 1.09 -12.41 -4.95
N CYS A 39 0.66 -11.44 -5.77
CA CYS A 39 0.07 -11.76 -7.07
C CYS A 39 1.13 -12.26 -8.07
N CYS A 40 2.33 -11.66 -8.01
CA CYS A 40 3.45 -11.91 -8.89
C CYS A 40 4.69 -12.15 -8.02
N GLU A 41 4.88 -13.38 -7.54
CA GLU A 41 6.04 -13.73 -6.70
C GLU A 41 7.32 -13.69 -7.54
N GLU A 42 8.39 -13.11 -7.01
CA GLU A 42 9.66 -12.94 -7.71
C GLU A 42 10.14 -14.26 -8.34
N GLY A 43 10.38 -14.25 -9.66
CA GLY A 43 10.81 -15.44 -10.40
C GLY A 43 9.68 -16.25 -11.05
N ASP A 44 8.41 -15.95 -10.77
CA ASP A 44 7.29 -16.57 -11.47
C ASP A 44 7.37 -16.39 -12.99
N ILE A 45 7.13 -17.48 -13.73
CA ILE A 45 7.25 -17.50 -15.18
C ILE A 45 5.91 -17.16 -15.80
N ILE A 46 5.88 -16.10 -16.62
CA ILE A 46 4.70 -15.65 -17.34
C ILE A 46 4.89 -15.90 -18.82
N CYS A 47 3.97 -16.66 -19.41
CA CYS A 47 4.05 -17.10 -20.79
C CYS A 47 2.78 -16.77 -21.58
N GLY A 48 2.94 -16.10 -22.71
CA GLY A 48 1.86 -15.96 -23.69
C GLY A 48 1.59 -17.30 -24.38
N VAL A 49 0.39 -17.84 -24.23
CA VAL A 49 -0.01 -19.16 -24.78
C VAL A 49 -1.13 -19.04 -25.83
N GLY A 50 -1.37 -17.83 -26.33
CA GLY A 50 -2.23 -17.54 -27.47
C GLY A 50 -3.73 -17.68 -27.21
N ASN A 51 -4.52 -17.23 -28.19
CA ASN A 51 -5.96 -16.98 -28.09
C ASN A 51 -6.34 -15.96 -27.00
N GLY A 52 -5.48 -14.96 -26.75
CA GLY A 52 -5.66 -13.94 -25.72
C GLY A 52 -5.47 -14.49 -24.32
N LEU A 53 -4.58 -15.47 -24.15
CA LEU A 53 -4.37 -16.17 -22.88
C LEU A 53 -2.89 -16.18 -22.50
N ILE A 54 -2.64 -15.97 -21.23
CA ILE A 54 -1.31 -15.99 -20.60
C ILE A 54 -1.34 -16.97 -19.43
N GLU A 55 -0.29 -17.77 -19.26
CA GLU A 55 -0.09 -18.66 -18.11
C GLU A 55 0.94 -18.05 -17.16
N GLN A 56 0.62 -18.03 -15.86
CA GLN A 56 1.60 -17.81 -14.80
C GLN A 56 1.96 -19.16 -14.18
N ARG A 57 3.26 -19.44 -14.04
CA ARG A 57 3.77 -20.74 -13.59
C ARG A 57 4.86 -20.59 -12.54
N ASP A 58 4.82 -21.49 -11.57
CA ASP A 58 5.85 -21.62 -10.56
C ASP A 58 7.15 -22.10 -11.25
N PRO A 59 8.28 -21.38 -11.08
CA PRO A 59 9.53 -21.68 -11.77
C PRO A 59 10.19 -22.98 -11.28
N ASN A 60 9.91 -23.39 -10.04
CA ASN A 60 10.48 -24.55 -9.37
C ASN A 60 9.71 -25.83 -9.72
N THR A 61 8.39 -25.78 -9.67
CA THR A 61 7.54 -26.95 -9.90
C THR A 61 7.02 -27.06 -11.34
N GLY A 62 6.98 -25.94 -12.07
CA GLY A 62 6.35 -25.82 -13.38
C GLY A 62 4.82 -25.87 -13.34
N ASN A 63 4.22 -25.90 -12.15
CA ASN A 63 2.78 -25.95 -11.98
C ASN A 63 2.13 -24.65 -12.48
N LEU A 64 0.94 -24.77 -13.06
CA LEU A 64 0.13 -23.63 -13.44
C LEU A 64 -0.42 -22.98 -12.16
N ILE A 65 -0.07 -21.72 -11.93
CA ILE A 65 -0.63 -20.90 -10.86
C ILE A 65 -1.97 -20.36 -11.35
N ARG A 66 -1.97 -19.68 -12.51
CA ARG A 66 -3.19 -19.13 -13.08
C ARG A 66 -3.17 -18.98 -14.59
N LEU A 67 -4.37 -18.82 -15.13
CA LEU A 67 -4.61 -18.49 -16.53
C LEU A 67 -5.24 -17.10 -16.59
N ILE A 68 -4.54 -16.18 -17.24
CA ILE A 68 -4.90 -14.77 -17.40
C ILE A 68 -5.51 -14.59 -18.78
N ASN A 69 -6.58 -13.78 -18.87
CA ASN A 69 -7.25 -13.48 -20.12
C ASN A 69 -6.99 -12.01 -20.48
N THR A 70 -6.35 -11.77 -21.63
CA THR A 70 -6.01 -10.42 -22.11
C THR A 70 -7.23 -9.70 -22.70
N GLY A 71 -8.34 -10.41 -22.94
CA GLY A 71 -9.52 -9.87 -23.61
C GLY A 71 -9.37 -9.65 -25.11
N SER A 72 -8.15 -9.79 -25.65
CA SER A 72 -7.81 -9.53 -27.05
C SER A 72 -8.28 -10.62 -28.00
N GLY A 73 -8.21 -11.88 -27.57
CA GLY A 73 -8.37 -13.03 -28.45
C GLY A 73 -7.25 -13.17 -29.50
N SER A 74 -6.10 -12.50 -29.31
CA SER A 74 -4.95 -12.60 -30.22
C SER A 74 -4.41 -14.02 -30.29
N ASN A 75 -4.02 -14.49 -31.47
CA ASN A 75 -3.39 -15.80 -31.61
C ASN A 75 -2.02 -15.88 -30.92
N GLU A 76 -1.35 -14.74 -30.80
CA GLU A 76 -0.07 -14.55 -30.13
C GLU A 76 -0.16 -13.36 -29.17
N ASP A 77 0.07 -13.61 -27.89
CA ASP A 77 0.40 -12.60 -26.89
C ASP A 77 1.92 -12.68 -26.72
N THR A 78 2.64 -11.62 -27.09
CA THR A 78 4.10 -11.62 -27.28
C THR A 78 4.79 -10.95 -26.10
N GLY A 79 5.38 -9.78 -26.28
CA GLY A 79 6.04 -9.04 -25.22
C GLY A 79 5.11 -8.66 -24.08
N MET A 80 5.68 -8.69 -22.89
CA MET A 80 5.05 -8.24 -21.66
C MET A 80 6.06 -7.39 -20.89
N CYS A 81 5.58 -6.37 -20.22
CA CYS A 81 6.37 -5.47 -19.39
C CYS A 81 5.55 -5.00 -18.19
N PHE A 82 6.20 -4.63 -17.09
CA PHE A 82 5.54 -4.20 -15.85
C PHE A 82 5.69 -2.69 -15.63
N ASP A 83 4.61 -2.04 -15.19
CA ASP A 83 4.68 -0.69 -14.68
C ASP A 83 5.13 -0.66 -13.20
N ALA A 84 5.35 0.55 -12.66
CA ALA A 84 5.81 0.74 -11.29
C ALA A 84 4.81 0.26 -10.22
N ASN A 85 3.53 0.11 -10.56
CA ASN A 85 2.51 -0.42 -9.65
C ASN A 85 2.49 -1.96 -9.64
N GLY A 86 3.30 -2.59 -10.50
CA GLY A 86 3.28 -4.03 -10.72
C GLY A 86 2.19 -4.49 -11.67
N ASP A 87 1.48 -3.60 -12.37
CA ASP A 87 0.55 -4.01 -13.42
C ASP A 87 1.32 -4.46 -14.66
N MET A 88 0.85 -5.54 -15.28
CA MET A 88 1.46 -6.06 -16.50
C MET A 88 0.76 -5.50 -17.74
N LEU A 89 1.55 -4.98 -18.68
CA LEU A 89 1.12 -4.73 -20.04
C LEU A 89 1.46 -5.92 -20.93
N SER A 90 0.57 -6.27 -21.85
CA SER A 90 0.78 -7.35 -22.82
C SER A 90 0.46 -6.88 -24.24
N THR A 91 1.41 -7.06 -25.15
CA THR A 91 1.22 -6.83 -26.58
C THR A 91 0.45 -7.98 -27.21
N ASN A 92 -0.59 -7.66 -27.97
CA ASN A 92 -1.50 -8.64 -28.58
C ASN A 92 -1.31 -8.63 -30.11
N PHE A 93 -0.19 -9.19 -30.51
CA PHE A 93 0.38 -9.16 -31.85
C PHE A 93 -0.61 -9.22 -33.02
N THR A 94 -1.46 -10.25 -33.10
CA THR A 94 -2.36 -10.40 -34.27
C THR A 94 -3.56 -9.47 -34.28
N THR A 95 -3.94 -8.95 -33.11
CA THR A 95 -5.04 -7.97 -33.01
C THR A 95 -4.54 -6.55 -33.07
N SER A 96 -3.22 -6.32 -32.93
CA SER A 96 -2.59 -5.00 -33.00
C SER A 96 -3.13 -4.06 -31.90
N THR A 97 -3.12 -4.56 -30.67
CA THR A 97 -3.72 -3.95 -29.47
C THR A 97 -2.90 -4.33 -28.25
N MET A 98 -2.96 -3.54 -27.19
CA MET A 98 -2.33 -3.86 -25.91
C MET A 98 -3.37 -4.05 -24.82
N SER A 99 -3.08 -4.88 -23.83
CA SER A 99 -3.93 -5.13 -22.67
C SER A 99 -3.20 -4.78 -21.38
N LYS A 100 -3.88 -4.16 -20.42
CA LYS A 100 -3.37 -3.90 -19.08
C LYS A 100 -4.04 -4.85 -18.08
N ILE A 101 -3.23 -5.53 -17.28
CA ILE A 101 -3.66 -6.61 -16.38
C ILE A 101 -3.11 -6.29 -14.99
N ASP A 102 -3.99 -6.43 -14.00
CA ASP A 102 -3.60 -6.28 -12.60
C ASP A 102 -2.68 -7.43 -12.22
N MET A 103 -1.42 -7.14 -11.92
CA MET A 103 -0.46 -8.08 -11.36
C MET A 103 0.11 -7.56 -10.03
N SER A 104 -0.51 -6.50 -9.49
CA SER A 104 -0.12 -5.85 -8.26
C SER A 104 -0.50 -6.70 -7.05
N SER A 105 0.34 -6.66 -6.01
CA SER A 105 0.07 -7.31 -4.73
C SER A 105 -0.69 -6.34 -3.81
N ASP A 106 -2.00 -6.17 -4.02
CA ASP A 106 -2.87 -5.37 -3.15
C ASP A 106 -3.18 -6.14 -1.83
N PRO A 107 -2.73 -5.65 -0.65
CA PRO A 107 -2.97 -6.31 0.64
C PRO A 107 -4.45 -6.26 1.09
N VAL A 108 -5.24 -5.33 0.53
CA VAL A 108 -6.66 -5.12 0.83
C VAL A 108 -7.55 -5.93 -0.12
N ASN A 109 -7.14 -6.17 -1.37
CA ASN A 109 -8.00 -6.78 -2.39
C ASN A 109 -7.32 -7.83 -3.29
N THR A 110 -6.85 -8.91 -2.69
CA THR A 110 -6.29 -10.12 -3.35
C THR A 110 -7.17 -10.77 -4.45
N ASN A 111 -8.43 -10.35 -4.61
CA ASN A 111 -9.34 -10.86 -5.64
C ASN A 111 -9.12 -10.25 -7.04
N LEU A 112 -8.34 -9.17 -7.15
CA LEU A 112 -8.09 -8.49 -8.43
C LEU A 112 -6.88 -9.04 -9.20
N CYS A 113 -6.00 -9.80 -8.54
CA CYS A 113 -4.82 -10.40 -9.16
C CYS A 113 -5.16 -11.10 -10.49
N GLY A 114 -4.35 -10.86 -11.52
CA GLY A 114 -4.45 -11.29 -12.91
C GLY A 114 -5.80 -11.03 -13.58
N GLN A 115 -6.57 -10.05 -13.10
CA GLN A 115 -7.76 -9.56 -13.78
C GLN A 115 -7.37 -8.59 -14.89
N LEU A 116 -8.18 -8.55 -15.94
CA LEU A 116 -8.04 -7.56 -16.99
C LEU A 116 -8.51 -6.19 -16.47
N ILE A 117 -7.60 -5.22 -16.39
CA ILE A 117 -7.92 -3.82 -16.07
C ILE A 117 -8.55 -3.17 -17.30
N GLN A 118 -7.88 -3.26 -18.45
CA GLN A 118 -8.34 -2.59 -19.67
C GLN A 118 -7.88 -3.29 -20.95
N HIS A 119 -8.80 -3.38 -21.92
CA HIS A 119 -8.50 -3.76 -23.30
C HIS A 119 -9.47 -3.05 -24.28
N PRO A 120 -8.97 -2.42 -25.36
CA PRO A 120 -7.57 -2.08 -25.58
C PRO A 120 -7.12 -1.00 -24.57
N PHE A 121 -5.89 -1.13 -24.07
CA PHE A 121 -5.28 -0.18 -23.15
C PHE A 121 -4.56 0.95 -23.91
N ALA A 122 -3.62 0.61 -24.78
CA ALA A 122 -2.82 1.56 -25.54
C ALA A 122 -3.02 1.40 -27.06
N GLY A 123 -2.63 2.44 -27.80
CA GLY A 123 -2.67 2.48 -29.26
C GLY A 123 -3.01 3.87 -29.81
N PRO A 124 -3.32 3.98 -31.11
CA PRO A 124 -3.44 2.88 -32.07
C PRO A 124 -2.07 2.34 -32.53
N PHE A 125 -1.97 1.03 -32.68
CA PHE A 125 -0.85 0.37 -33.36
C PHE A 125 -1.14 0.23 -34.85
N ASN A 126 -0.12 0.27 -35.69
CA ASN A 126 -0.27 0.09 -37.12
C ASN A 126 -0.49 -1.38 -37.48
N SER A 127 0.38 -2.25 -36.97
CA SER A 127 0.27 -3.71 -37.13
C SER A 127 1.32 -4.41 -36.25
N HIS A 128 0.93 -5.48 -35.56
CA HIS A 128 1.85 -6.40 -34.89
C HIS A 128 2.78 -5.70 -33.87
N ASP A 129 2.19 -5.11 -32.83
CA ASP A 129 2.92 -4.76 -31.62
C ASP A 129 3.53 -6.02 -31.01
N GLU A 130 4.84 -5.99 -30.74
CA GLU A 130 5.62 -7.19 -30.46
C GLU A 130 6.24 -7.18 -29.06
N SER A 131 6.75 -6.03 -28.63
CA SER A 131 7.50 -5.91 -27.39
C SER A 131 7.26 -4.56 -26.74
N CYS A 132 7.41 -4.49 -25.42
CA CYS A 132 7.34 -3.27 -24.66
C CYS A 132 8.42 -3.19 -23.58
N VAL A 133 8.76 -1.95 -23.19
CA VAL A 133 9.68 -1.65 -22.10
C VAL A 133 9.34 -0.27 -21.54
N PHE A 134 9.39 -0.13 -20.21
CA PHE A 134 9.19 1.15 -19.53
C PHE A 134 10.48 1.97 -19.47
N ASP A 135 10.34 3.30 -19.48
CA ASP A 135 11.39 4.19 -18.98
C ASP A 135 11.18 4.54 -17.52
N GLY A 136 12.18 5.21 -16.95
CA GLY A 136 12.18 5.62 -15.56
C GLY A 136 11.09 6.63 -15.19
N ALA A 137 10.49 7.32 -16.17
CA ALA A 137 9.39 8.24 -15.92
C ALA A 137 8.02 7.53 -15.83
N GLY A 138 7.98 6.22 -16.06
CA GLY A 138 6.74 5.44 -16.13
C GLY A 138 6.03 5.54 -17.49
N ASP A 139 6.64 6.20 -18.47
CA ASP A 139 6.24 6.07 -19.87
C ASP A 139 6.74 4.73 -20.42
N PHE A 140 6.17 4.26 -21.52
CA PHE A 140 6.62 3.01 -22.14
C PHE A 140 6.76 3.10 -23.65
N TYR A 141 7.66 2.28 -24.17
CA TYR A 141 7.90 2.11 -25.59
C TYR A 141 7.31 0.80 -26.07
N VAL A 142 6.84 0.78 -27.32
CA VAL A 142 6.34 -0.43 -27.99
C VAL A 142 6.99 -0.57 -29.36
N GLY A 143 7.58 -1.75 -29.61
CA GLY A 143 8.10 -2.15 -30.91
C GLY A 143 7.00 -2.73 -31.81
N GLN A 144 7.09 -2.48 -33.12
CA GLN A 144 6.19 -3.04 -34.11
C GLN A 144 6.96 -3.90 -35.12
N ALA A 145 6.66 -5.20 -35.15
CA ALA A 145 7.30 -6.13 -36.07
C ALA A 145 6.85 -5.85 -37.52
N ASP A 146 5.61 -5.45 -37.76
CA ASP A 146 5.12 -5.13 -39.10
C ASP A 146 4.54 -3.72 -39.18
N GLY A 147 3.74 -3.46 -40.22
CA GLY A 147 3.10 -2.18 -40.41
C GLY A 147 4.12 -1.08 -40.70
N SER A 148 4.09 -0.02 -39.90
CA SER A 148 5.03 1.09 -40.00
C SER A 148 6.43 0.74 -39.50
N ARG A 149 6.54 -0.30 -38.65
CA ARG A 149 7.79 -0.80 -38.04
C ARG A 149 8.46 0.16 -37.07
N ASP A 150 7.72 1.19 -36.67
CA ASP A 150 8.17 2.23 -35.75
C ASP A 150 8.24 1.73 -34.32
N ILE A 151 9.05 2.42 -33.50
CA ILE A 151 8.92 2.39 -32.04
C ILE A 151 7.98 3.51 -31.65
N LEU A 152 6.98 3.21 -30.82
CA LEU A 152 6.00 4.16 -30.33
C LEU A 152 6.22 4.42 -28.84
N LYS A 153 6.15 5.66 -28.38
CA LYS A 153 6.20 6.03 -26.96
C LYS A 153 4.81 6.41 -26.47
N PHE A 154 4.41 5.91 -25.31
CA PHE A 154 3.12 6.19 -24.67
C PHE A 154 3.34 6.66 -23.23
N ASP A 155 2.41 7.47 -22.72
CA ASP A 155 2.35 7.77 -21.29
C ASP A 155 1.72 6.61 -20.49
N ALA A 156 1.79 6.68 -19.16
CA ALA A 156 1.20 5.69 -18.26
C ALA A 156 -0.33 5.49 -18.43
N SER A 157 -1.04 6.40 -19.12
CA SER A 157 -2.47 6.26 -19.43
C SER A 157 -2.74 5.49 -20.74
N GLY A 158 -1.69 5.17 -21.49
CA GLY A 158 -1.75 4.53 -22.80
C GLY A 158 -1.92 5.51 -23.97
N ALA A 159 -1.73 6.81 -23.75
CA ALA A 159 -1.82 7.82 -24.81
C ALA A 159 -0.48 7.97 -25.55
N LEU A 160 -0.52 8.03 -26.88
CA LEU A 160 0.67 8.14 -27.72
C LEU A 160 1.35 9.51 -27.54
N LEU A 161 2.61 9.50 -27.12
CA LEU A 161 3.46 10.68 -26.94
C LEU A 161 4.33 10.95 -28.17
N ASP A 162 5.00 9.93 -28.70
CA ASP A 162 5.94 10.09 -29.82
C ASP A 162 6.05 8.83 -30.70
N THR A 163 6.65 8.99 -31.88
CA THR A 163 6.86 7.94 -32.88
C THR A 163 8.24 8.06 -33.49
N PHE A 164 9.01 6.97 -33.43
CA PHE A 164 10.37 6.89 -33.92
C PHE A 164 10.46 5.92 -35.09
N ASN A 165 11.19 6.31 -36.14
CA ASN A 165 11.36 5.52 -37.37
C ASN A 165 12.78 4.93 -37.47
N PRO A 166 13.10 3.86 -36.72
CA PRO A 166 14.41 3.22 -36.77
C PRO A 166 14.64 2.46 -38.09
N ALA A 167 15.91 2.26 -38.43
CA ALA A 167 16.30 1.48 -39.58
C ALA A 167 16.09 -0.02 -39.34
N THR A 168 15.31 -0.68 -40.18
CA THR A 168 14.93 -2.09 -39.95
C THR A 168 15.78 -3.09 -40.75
N GLY A 169 15.74 -4.34 -40.33
CA GLY A 169 16.28 -5.52 -41.01
C GLY A 169 15.22 -6.24 -41.85
N PRO A 170 15.20 -7.59 -41.84
CA PRO A 170 14.19 -8.39 -42.54
C PRO A 170 12.74 -8.07 -42.14
N ARG A 171 12.51 -7.73 -40.87
CA ARG A 171 11.19 -7.34 -40.33
C ARG A 171 11.28 -5.94 -39.70
N GLY A 172 10.34 -5.54 -38.85
CA GLY A 172 10.32 -4.26 -38.13
C GLY A 172 11.08 -4.29 -36.81
N THR A 173 10.67 -3.47 -35.86
CA THR A 173 11.23 -3.46 -34.50
C THR A 173 10.58 -4.60 -33.73
N ASP A 174 11.28 -5.72 -33.68
CA ASP A 174 10.76 -7.00 -33.18
C ASP A 174 10.78 -6.98 -31.65
N TRP A 175 11.95 -7.18 -31.04
CA TRP A 175 12.12 -7.01 -29.60
C TRP A 175 12.90 -5.73 -29.30
N ILE A 176 12.45 -4.94 -28.33
CA ILE A 176 13.13 -3.75 -27.83
C ILE A 176 13.54 -3.93 -26.36
N ASP A 177 14.61 -3.24 -25.97
CA ASP A 177 15.02 -3.04 -24.59
C ASP A 177 15.70 -1.67 -24.44
N LEU A 178 15.48 -1.01 -23.31
CA LEU A 178 15.94 0.36 -23.05
C LEU A 178 17.19 0.33 -22.18
N ALA A 179 18.26 1.00 -22.63
CA ALA A 179 19.49 1.10 -21.87
C ALA A 179 19.34 2.03 -20.65
N ALA A 180 20.28 1.90 -19.71
CA ALA A 180 20.34 2.67 -18.47
C ALA A 180 20.28 4.19 -18.69
N ASP A 181 20.84 4.68 -19.81
CA ASP A 181 20.86 6.09 -20.21
C ASP A 181 19.47 6.69 -20.54
N GLN A 182 18.39 5.90 -20.48
CA GLN A 182 17.01 6.29 -20.81
C GLN A 182 16.80 6.81 -22.23
N CYS A 183 17.79 6.63 -23.11
CA CYS A 183 17.80 7.20 -24.46
C CYS A 183 18.07 6.15 -25.53
N THR A 184 18.88 5.13 -25.25
CA THR A 184 19.30 4.16 -26.26
C THR A 184 18.42 2.92 -26.19
N ILE A 185 17.57 2.73 -27.20
CA ILE A 185 16.84 1.47 -27.40
C ILE A 185 17.70 0.51 -28.21
N TYR A 186 17.95 -0.67 -27.65
CA TYR A 186 18.50 -1.83 -28.34
C TYR A 186 17.34 -2.62 -28.92
N TYR A 187 17.45 -3.03 -30.19
CA TYR A 187 16.37 -3.78 -30.82
C TYR A 187 16.85 -4.81 -31.83
N THR A 188 16.08 -5.89 -31.94
CA THR A 188 16.18 -6.87 -33.00
C THR A 188 15.17 -6.56 -34.11
N SER A 189 15.42 -7.15 -35.27
CA SER A 189 14.59 -6.93 -36.45
C SER A 189 14.43 -8.20 -37.28
N GLU A 190 14.33 -9.34 -36.59
CA GLU A 190 14.39 -10.69 -37.16
C GLU A 190 15.60 -10.92 -38.09
N GLY A 191 16.69 -10.20 -37.81
CA GLY A 191 17.95 -10.22 -38.55
C GLY A 191 19.02 -11.05 -37.87
N GLN A 192 20.28 -10.69 -38.12
CA GLN A 192 21.46 -11.31 -37.49
C GLN A 192 22.26 -10.27 -36.70
N ASP A 193 21.56 -9.22 -36.28
CA ASP A 193 22.13 -8.00 -35.76
C ASP A 193 21.28 -7.47 -34.60
N ILE A 194 21.97 -6.87 -33.64
CA ILE A 194 21.36 -6.04 -32.60
C ILE A 194 21.58 -4.60 -33.03
N ARG A 195 20.50 -3.85 -33.17
CA ARG A 195 20.48 -2.45 -33.61
C ARG A 195 20.28 -1.52 -32.42
N ARG A 196 20.57 -0.24 -32.63
CA ARG A 196 20.40 0.80 -31.61
C ARG A 196 19.72 2.03 -32.17
N PHE A 197 18.83 2.64 -31.41
CA PHE A 197 18.20 3.90 -31.77
C PHE A 197 18.22 4.82 -30.55
N ASP A 198 18.60 6.07 -30.75
CA ASP A 198 18.56 7.11 -29.72
C ASP A 198 17.22 7.82 -29.81
N VAL A 199 16.33 7.59 -28.84
CA VAL A 199 15.01 8.21 -28.77
C VAL A 199 15.06 9.67 -28.29
N CYS A 200 16.07 10.04 -27.51
CA CYS A 200 16.26 11.41 -27.01
C CYS A 200 16.66 12.38 -28.12
N THR A 201 17.50 11.92 -29.05
CA THR A 201 17.94 12.71 -30.21
C THR A 201 17.25 12.31 -31.52
N ASN A 202 16.32 11.35 -31.47
CA ASN A 202 15.59 10.78 -32.60
C ASN A 202 16.54 10.37 -33.75
N THR A 203 17.58 9.62 -33.42
CA THR A 203 18.69 9.30 -34.33
C THR A 203 19.01 7.81 -34.37
N GLN A 204 19.10 7.25 -35.57
CA GLN A 204 19.59 5.89 -35.78
C GLN A 204 21.09 5.80 -35.46
N LEU A 205 21.45 4.94 -34.51
CA LEU A 205 22.83 4.68 -34.12
C LEU A 205 23.44 3.52 -34.94
N PRO A 206 24.77 3.35 -34.97
CA PRO A 206 25.39 2.13 -35.49
C PRO A 206 24.91 0.90 -34.75
N ASN A 207 24.71 -0.21 -35.48
CA ASN A 207 24.39 -1.51 -34.89
C ASN A 207 25.36 -1.83 -33.75
N PHE A 208 24.82 -2.36 -32.66
CA PHE A 208 25.61 -2.83 -31.53
C PHE A 208 26.43 -4.06 -31.92
N ALA A 209 25.79 -5.02 -32.61
CA ALA A 209 26.41 -6.23 -33.07
C ALA A 209 25.88 -6.66 -34.44
N THR A 210 26.70 -7.34 -35.23
CA THR A 210 26.34 -7.81 -36.57
C THR A 210 26.88 -9.21 -36.83
N GLY A 211 26.16 -10.02 -37.59
CA GLY A 211 26.62 -11.35 -38.00
C GLY A 211 26.65 -12.35 -36.85
N LEU A 212 25.66 -12.27 -35.96
CA LEU A 212 25.65 -13.02 -34.70
C LEU A 212 25.63 -14.54 -34.90
N VAL A 213 24.61 -15.02 -35.61
CA VAL A 213 24.39 -16.46 -35.84
C VAL A 213 23.85 -16.72 -37.24
N THR A 214 23.98 -17.97 -37.68
CA THR A 214 23.21 -18.49 -38.83
C THR A 214 21.75 -18.71 -38.40
N GLY A 215 20.90 -17.71 -38.64
CA GLY A 215 19.48 -17.74 -38.26
C GLY A 215 18.89 -16.34 -38.17
N ARG A 216 17.73 -16.22 -37.51
CA ARG A 216 17.12 -14.95 -37.11
C ARG A 216 17.22 -14.81 -35.59
N CYS A 217 17.29 -13.58 -35.11
CA CYS A 217 17.30 -13.22 -33.70
C CYS A 217 16.06 -12.38 -33.36
N PHE A 218 15.50 -12.64 -32.18
CA PHE A 218 14.15 -12.23 -31.74
C PHE A 218 14.24 -11.54 -30.38
N GLY A 219 13.83 -12.18 -29.27
CA GLY A 219 13.94 -11.65 -27.92
C GLY A 219 15.36 -11.24 -27.53
N LEU A 220 15.51 -10.08 -26.90
CA LEU A 220 16.78 -9.64 -26.32
C LEU A 220 16.56 -8.98 -24.96
N ARG A 221 17.60 -9.05 -24.13
CA ARG A 221 17.73 -8.28 -22.89
C ARG A 221 19.15 -7.75 -22.71
N ILE A 222 19.26 -6.50 -22.29
CA ILE A 222 20.49 -5.88 -21.80
C ILE A 222 20.66 -6.32 -20.34
N ILE A 223 21.84 -6.82 -19.98
CA ILE A 223 22.13 -7.21 -18.59
C ILE A 223 22.33 -5.94 -17.77
N PRO A 224 21.51 -5.69 -16.74
CA PRO A 224 21.61 -4.45 -15.99
C PRO A 224 22.83 -4.43 -15.08
N ALA A 225 22.99 -5.45 -14.24
CA ALA A 225 23.92 -5.38 -13.11
C ALA A 225 24.92 -6.54 -13.10
N GLY A 226 25.88 -6.43 -12.18
CA GLY A 226 26.85 -7.48 -11.91
C GLY A 226 27.99 -7.54 -12.95
N PRO A 227 28.72 -8.67 -13.02
CA PRO A 227 29.99 -8.74 -13.77
C PRO A 227 29.83 -8.64 -15.30
N PHE A 228 28.60 -8.67 -15.81
CA PHE A 228 28.27 -8.60 -17.24
C PHE A 228 27.36 -7.40 -17.56
N ALA A 229 27.28 -6.39 -16.68
CA ALA A 229 26.51 -5.18 -16.89
C ALA A 229 26.83 -4.54 -18.26
N GLY A 230 25.78 -4.16 -18.99
CA GLY A 230 25.87 -3.58 -20.34
C GLY A 230 26.13 -4.58 -21.48
N GLU A 231 26.37 -5.87 -21.17
CA GLU A 231 26.33 -6.93 -22.19
C GLU A 231 24.87 -7.22 -22.61
N VAL A 232 24.66 -7.83 -23.77
CA VAL A 232 23.33 -8.16 -24.29
C VAL A 232 23.21 -9.66 -24.52
N ILE A 233 22.14 -10.27 -24.02
CA ILE A 233 21.74 -11.63 -24.40
C ILE A 233 20.62 -11.51 -25.43
N VAL A 234 20.72 -12.31 -26.49
CA VAL A 234 19.70 -12.36 -27.54
C VAL A 234 19.37 -13.81 -27.91
N ALA A 235 18.07 -14.12 -27.93
CA ALA A 235 17.53 -15.39 -28.40
C ALA A 235 17.48 -15.41 -29.92
N CYS A 236 18.14 -16.40 -30.51
CA CYS A 236 18.09 -16.66 -31.95
C CYS A 236 17.66 -18.10 -32.20
N THR A 237 17.23 -18.41 -33.43
CA THR A 237 16.56 -19.69 -33.76
C THR A 237 17.22 -20.93 -33.13
N ASN A 238 18.55 -21.07 -33.21
CA ASN A 238 19.27 -22.27 -32.79
C ASN A 238 19.97 -22.14 -31.42
N GLU A 239 20.14 -20.93 -30.92
CA GLU A 239 20.92 -20.65 -29.71
C GLU A 239 20.59 -19.24 -29.24
N ALA A 240 20.69 -19.00 -27.93
CA ALA A 240 20.90 -17.64 -27.44
C ALA A 240 22.41 -17.34 -27.46
N VAL A 241 22.78 -16.07 -27.59
CA VAL A 241 24.17 -15.62 -27.51
C VAL A 241 24.30 -14.41 -26.59
N ARG A 242 25.38 -14.36 -25.81
CA ARG A 242 25.77 -13.17 -25.05
C ARG A 242 26.84 -12.40 -25.79
N VAL A 243 26.64 -11.09 -25.89
CA VAL A 243 27.44 -10.16 -26.64
C VAL A 243 28.02 -9.12 -25.69
N ASP A 244 29.34 -8.96 -25.69
CA ASP A 244 30.01 -7.98 -24.85
C ASP A 244 29.75 -6.53 -25.31
N THR A 245 30.17 -5.56 -24.50
CA THR A 245 30.02 -4.12 -24.78
C THR A 245 30.73 -3.63 -26.05
N THR A 246 31.59 -4.46 -26.66
CA THR A 246 32.23 -4.17 -27.96
C THR A 246 31.45 -4.70 -29.15
N GLY A 247 30.37 -5.46 -28.91
CA GLY A 247 29.57 -6.12 -29.94
C GLY A 247 30.08 -7.51 -30.33
N ALA A 248 31.00 -8.10 -29.55
CA ALA A 248 31.55 -9.43 -29.83
C ALA A 248 30.81 -10.53 -29.05
N ILE A 249 30.57 -11.68 -29.70
CA ILE A 249 29.98 -12.84 -29.01
C ILE A 249 31.00 -13.43 -28.04
N VAL A 250 30.65 -13.47 -26.76
CA VAL A 250 31.48 -14.00 -25.67
C VAL A 250 30.96 -15.30 -25.07
N GLN A 251 29.67 -15.60 -25.21
CA GLN A 251 29.07 -16.84 -24.73
C GLN A 251 27.94 -17.32 -25.65
N ARG A 252 27.71 -18.63 -25.70
CA ARG A 252 26.65 -19.27 -26.51
C ARG A 252 25.86 -20.26 -25.66
N TYR A 253 24.55 -20.28 -25.86
CA TYR A 253 23.59 -21.13 -25.15
C TYR A 253 22.78 -21.93 -26.17
N PRO A 254 23.28 -23.10 -26.62
CA PRO A 254 22.64 -23.89 -27.65
C PRO A 254 21.28 -24.44 -27.22
N ASN A 255 20.30 -24.41 -28.12
CA ASN A 255 19.01 -25.04 -27.87
C ASN A 255 19.12 -26.57 -27.69
N SER A 256 20.18 -27.19 -28.23
CA SER A 256 20.46 -28.62 -28.04
C SER A 256 20.67 -29.01 -26.57
N ASP A 257 21.04 -28.05 -25.74
CA ASP A 257 21.26 -28.26 -24.30
C ASP A 257 19.94 -28.19 -23.51
N CYS A 258 18.85 -27.77 -24.15
CA CYS A 258 17.49 -27.92 -23.66
C CYS A 258 16.67 -28.91 -24.51
N PRO A 259 16.61 -30.19 -24.12
CA PRO A 259 15.98 -31.24 -24.92
C PRO A 259 14.51 -30.92 -25.26
N GLY A 260 14.19 -31.07 -26.55
CA GLY A 260 12.84 -30.81 -27.08
C GLY A 260 12.69 -29.43 -27.72
N THR A 261 13.68 -28.56 -27.64
CA THR A 261 13.67 -27.24 -28.30
C THR A 261 14.35 -27.28 -29.67
N SER A 262 13.99 -26.32 -30.52
CA SER A 262 14.45 -26.18 -31.90
C SER A 262 14.36 -24.74 -32.44
N PHE A 263 13.59 -23.87 -31.80
CA PHE A 263 13.37 -22.49 -32.22
C PHE A 263 13.19 -21.58 -31.00
N PHE A 264 14.29 -21.01 -30.48
CA PHE A 264 14.17 -19.96 -29.46
C PHE A 264 13.63 -18.66 -30.06
N PHE A 265 12.72 -18.03 -29.33
CA PHE A 265 12.01 -16.83 -29.76
C PHE A 265 11.97 -15.77 -28.66
N ALA A 266 11.30 -16.03 -27.54
CA ALA A 266 11.21 -15.10 -26.43
C ALA A 266 12.25 -15.42 -25.35
N MET A 267 12.68 -14.39 -24.62
CA MET A 267 13.58 -14.54 -23.47
C MET A 267 13.31 -13.48 -22.41
N ASN A 268 13.69 -13.76 -21.17
CA ASN A 268 13.82 -12.73 -20.15
C ASN A 268 14.90 -13.10 -19.11
N LEU A 269 15.46 -12.09 -18.43
CA LEU A 269 16.41 -12.28 -17.34
C LEU A 269 15.68 -12.74 -16.07
N ASP A 270 16.32 -13.60 -15.30
CA ASP A 270 15.80 -14.01 -13.99
C ASP A 270 16.17 -12.91 -12.96
N PRO A 271 15.25 -12.53 -12.05
CA PRO A 271 15.48 -11.55 -10.98
C PRO A 271 16.76 -11.79 -10.17
N ASN A 272 17.18 -13.06 -10.04
CA ASN A 272 18.41 -13.40 -9.34
C ASN A 272 19.71 -12.85 -9.99
N GLY A 273 19.66 -12.31 -11.21
CA GLY A 273 20.78 -11.67 -11.91
C GLY A 273 21.88 -12.62 -12.42
N THR A 274 21.71 -13.93 -12.24
CA THR A 274 22.69 -14.98 -12.60
C THR A 274 22.20 -15.95 -13.66
N THR A 275 20.88 -16.08 -13.83
CA THR A 275 20.27 -16.94 -14.87
C THR A 275 19.35 -16.13 -15.80
N PHE A 276 18.96 -16.75 -16.91
CA PHE A 276 17.92 -16.22 -17.80
C PHE A 276 17.08 -17.36 -18.35
N TRP A 277 15.86 -17.04 -18.76
CA TRP A 277 14.92 -17.97 -19.38
C TRP A 277 14.77 -17.67 -20.87
N THR A 278 14.67 -18.73 -21.68
CA THR A 278 14.34 -18.63 -23.10
C THR A 278 13.28 -19.67 -23.47
N MET A 279 12.40 -19.33 -24.41
CA MET A 279 11.27 -20.17 -24.80
C MET A 279 11.32 -20.59 -26.27
N ASP A 280 10.93 -21.84 -26.53
CA ASP A 280 10.66 -22.36 -27.86
C ASP A 280 9.24 -21.98 -28.34
N ILE A 281 9.12 -21.28 -29.47
CA ILE A 281 7.82 -20.82 -29.98
C ILE A 281 6.93 -21.94 -30.53
N GLY A 282 7.52 -23.05 -30.96
CA GLY A 282 6.80 -24.14 -31.60
C GLY A 282 6.13 -25.09 -30.62
N ASN A 283 6.64 -25.18 -29.39
CA ASN A 283 6.13 -26.12 -28.39
C ASN A 283 6.04 -25.57 -26.95
N GLY A 284 6.43 -24.32 -26.72
CA GLY A 284 6.29 -23.68 -25.42
C GLY A 284 7.25 -24.21 -24.35
N LYS A 285 8.28 -24.96 -24.73
CA LYS A 285 9.31 -25.40 -23.80
C LYS A 285 10.15 -24.19 -23.37
N VAL A 286 10.22 -23.96 -22.06
CA VAL A 286 10.98 -22.86 -21.45
C VAL A 286 12.17 -23.45 -20.70
N CYS A 287 13.34 -22.84 -20.86
CA CYS A 287 14.61 -23.35 -20.37
C CYS A 287 15.41 -22.24 -19.70
N GLU A 288 15.95 -22.55 -18.53
CA GLU A 288 16.82 -21.67 -17.78
C GLU A 288 18.28 -21.99 -18.07
N TYR A 289 19.09 -20.96 -18.25
CA TYR A 289 20.54 -21.08 -18.41
C TYR A 289 21.26 -20.16 -17.42
N ASP A 290 22.34 -20.67 -16.83
CA ASP A 290 23.29 -19.84 -16.09
C ASP A 290 24.07 -18.93 -17.06
N ILE A 291 24.03 -17.62 -16.79
CA ILE A 291 24.61 -16.60 -17.67
C ILE A 291 26.12 -16.80 -17.83
N ALA A 292 26.84 -17.12 -16.75
CA ALA A 292 28.30 -17.19 -16.78
C ALA A 292 28.81 -18.48 -17.46
N THR A 293 28.19 -19.62 -17.15
CA THR A 293 28.69 -20.96 -17.46
C THR A 293 28.00 -21.61 -18.66
N ALA A 294 26.86 -21.05 -19.09
CA ALA A 294 25.96 -21.64 -20.08
C ALA A 294 25.41 -23.02 -19.70
N ALA A 295 25.52 -23.42 -18.42
CA ALA A 295 24.93 -24.65 -17.95
C ALA A 295 23.39 -24.52 -17.91
N PRO A 296 22.64 -25.48 -18.48
CA PRO A 296 21.19 -25.51 -18.29
C PRO A 296 20.87 -25.83 -16.82
N ALA A 297 19.91 -25.11 -16.26
CA ALA A 297 19.51 -25.26 -14.86
C ALA A 297 18.17 -26.01 -14.74
N ARG A 298 17.06 -25.34 -15.03
CA ARG A 298 15.69 -25.88 -14.97
C ARG A 298 14.99 -25.79 -16.33
N SER A 299 13.88 -26.50 -16.46
CA SER A 299 13.00 -26.32 -17.62
C SER A 299 11.56 -26.68 -17.30
N LEU A 300 10.62 -25.96 -17.91
CA LEU A 300 9.19 -26.18 -17.79
C LEU A 300 8.52 -26.10 -19.17
N THR A 301 7.19 -26.17 -19.23
CA THR A 301 6.43 -26.05 -20.48
C THR A 301 5.21 -25.17 -20.25
N CYS A 302 5.13 -24.09 -21.02
CA CYS A 302 3.97 -23.22 -21.16
C CYS A 302 3.25 -23.61 -22.43
N GLN A 303 2.16 -24.37 -22.37
CA GLN A 303 1.53 -24.83 -23.62
C GLN A 303 0.04 -25.11 -23.47
N ARG A 304 -0.74 -24.55 -24.40
CA ARG A 304 -2.08 -25.02 -24.75
C ARG A 304 -2.10 -25.68 -26.12
N VAL A 305 -2.85 -26.78 -26.21
CA VAL A 305 -2.98 -27.54 -27.46
C VAL A 305 -3.64 -26.67 -28.53
N GLY A 306 -2.92 -26.44 -29.63
CA GLY A 306 -3.43 -25.71 -30.80
C GLY A 306 -3.26 -24.19 -30.72
N ALA A 307 -2.45 -23.67 -29.80
CA ALA A 307 -2.16 -22.25 -29.66
C ALA A 307 -0.65 -21.97 -29.78
N SER A 308 -0.30 -20.75 -30.18
CA SER A 308 1.08 -20.28 -30.34
C SER A 308 1.66 -19.82 -28.99
N THR A 309 2.95 -20.02 -28.77
CA THR A 309 3.62 -19.65 -27.51
C THR A 309 4.71 -18.61 -27.80
N ALA A 310 4.38 -17.33 -27.74
CA ALA A 310 5.22 -16.26 -28.30
C ALA A 310 5.70 -15.22 -27.28
N GLY A 311 5.20 -15.26 -26.04
CA GLY A 311 5.57 -14.32 -24.98
C GLY A 311 6.24 -14.99 -23.80
N LEU A 312 7.28 -14.37 -23.25
CA LEU A 312 7.92 -14.79 -22.01
C LEU A 312 8.36 -13.56 -21.21
N THR A 313 7.87 -13.45 -19.98
CA THR A 313 8.41 -12.54 -18.97
C THR A 313 8.51 -13.25 -17.61
N VAL A 314 9.10 -12.59 -16.62
CA VAL A 314 9.28 -13.12 -15.26
C VAL A 314 8.80 -12.04 -14.27
N CYS A 315 8.11 -12.42 -13.21
CA CYS A 315 7.80 -11.49 -12.11
C CYS A 315 9.12 -10.97 -11.50
N GLY A 316 9.24 -9.65 -11.33
CA GLY A 316 10.50 -9.00 -10.94
C GLY A 316 11.52 -8.88 -12.08
N GLU A 317 11.07 -8.85 -13.36
CA GLU A 317 11.98 -8.81 -14.49
C GLU A 317 13.08 -7.75 -14.36
N LEU A 318 14.31 -8.14 -14.69
CA LEU A 318 15.42 -7.21 -14.74
C LEU A 318 15.39 -6.46 -16.09
N THR A 319 15.26 -5.13 -16.02
CA THR A 319 15.44 -4.24 -17.16
C THR A 319 16.69 -3.39 -16.96
N ALA A 320 17.32 -2.95 -18.06
CA ALA A 320 18.49 -2.08 -17.98
C ALA A 320 18.14 -0.63 -17.65
N ALA A 321 16.92 -0.21 -17.96
CA ALA A 321 16.40 1.08 -17.55
C ALA A 321 16.32 1.16 -16.01
N LEU A 322 16.72 2.30 -15.45
CA LEU A 322 16.53 2.56 -14.02
C LEU A 322 15.06 2.91 -13.79
N THR A 323 14.45 2.24 -12.83
CA THR A 323 13.17 2.63 -12.24
C THR A 323 13.41 2.95 -10.76
N ALA A 324 12.54 3.77 -10.16
CA ALA A 324 12.58 3.95 -8.72
C ALA A 324 11.18 4.26 -8.15
N SER A 325 10.93 3.77 -6.94
CA SER A 325 9.69 3.99 -6.20
C SER A 325 9.97 4.45 -4.77
N LEU A 326 9.21 5.43 -4.31
CA LEU A 326 9.29 6.00 -2.97
C LEU A 326 8.16 5.44 -2.11
N THR A 327 8.52 4.82 -0.99
CA THR A 327 7.57 4.15 -0.07
C THR A 327 7.79 4.56 1.40
N PRO A 328 6.76 4.48 2.27
CA PRO A 328 5.36 4.27 1.91
C PRO A 328 4.86 5.44 1.05
N GLU A 329 4.04 5.13 0.04
CA GLU A 329 3.47 6.17 -0.84
C GLU A 329 2.44 7.03 -0.09
N LEU A 330 1.85 6.49 0.97
CA LEU A 330 0.90 7.16 1.85
C LEU A 330 1.15 6.73 3.30
N ASP A 331 1.23 7.70 4.22
CA ASP A 331 1.39 7.42 5.66
C ASP A 331 0.81 8.55 6.54
N PHE A 332 0.42 8.25 7.77
CA PHE A 332 -0.22 9.20 8.72
C PHE A 332 0.36 9.03 10.13
N ASN A 333 0.72 10.16 10.77
CA ASN A 333 1.44 10.18 12.05
C ASN A 333 1.07 11.46 12.80
N PRO A 334 1.05 11.44 14.14
CA PRO A 334 0.88 12.65 14.93
C PRO A 334 1.98 13.69 14.66
N PRO A 335 1.66 15.00 14.63
CA PRO A 335 2.66 16.05 14.53
C PRO A 335 3.77 15.93 15.59
N GLY A 336 5.00 16.23 15.20
CA GLY A 336 6.19 16.18 16.06
C GLY A 336 6.83 14.80 16.20
N THR A 337 6.31 13.78 15.53
CA THR A 337 6.96 12.46 15.40
C THR A 337 7.87 12.40 14.17
N ASP A 338 8.74 11.38 14.10
CA ASP A 338 9.60 11.14 12.94
C ASP A 338 8.86 10.30 11.89
N HIS A 339 9.11 10.58 10.62
CA HIS A 339 8.64 9.78 9.50
C HIS A 339 9.82 9.47 8.56
N THR A 340 9.82 8.26 7.98
CA THR A 340 10.86 7.80 7.05
C THR A 340 10.24 7.35 5.74
N VAL A 341 10.77 7.88 4.63
CA VAL A 341 10.55 7.34 3.29
C VAL A 341 11.78 6.57 2.81
N THR A 342 11.55 5.56 1.99
CA THR A 342 12.55 4.70 1.38
C THR A 342 12.39 4.74 -0.13
N LEU A 343 13.43 5.19 -0.83
CA LEU A 343 13.53 5.07 -2.28
C LEU A 343 14.16 3.72 -2.60
N GLN A 344 13.47 2.91 -3.39
CA GLN A 344 13.99 1.71 -4.00
C GLN A 344 14.34 2.01 -5.46
N ILE A 345 15.62 1.94 -5.84
CA ILE A 345 16.06 2.01 -7.23
C ILE A 345 16.25 0.59 -7.75
N THR A 346 15.67 0.29 -8.91
CA THR A 346 15.78 -1.01 -9.56
C THR A 346 16.41 -0.83 -10.93
N GLY A 347 17.31 -1.74 -11.31
CA GLY A 347 17.97 -1.73 -12.62
C GLY A 347 19.46 -2.02 -12.54
N SER A 348 20.23 -1.34 -13.38
CA SER A 348 21.68 -1.50 -13.51
C SER A 348 22.47 -0.64 -12.54
N ASP A 349 23.53 -1.18 -11.93
CA ASP A 349 24.48 -0.43 -11.08
C ASP A 349 23.79 0.51 -10.07
N VAL A 350 22.86 -0.05 -9.29
CA VAL A 350 22.03 0.70 -8.34
C VAL A 350 22.78 1.09 -7.06
N GLU A 351 23.99 0.55 -6.82
CA GLU A 351 24.81 0.90 -5.65
C GLU A 351 25.57 2.21 -5.87
N GLY A 352 25.54 3.10 -4.86
CA GLY A 352 26.36 4.30 -4.86
C GLY A 352 25.73 5.50 -5.58
N ILE A 353 24.46 5.43 -5.95
CA ILE A 353 23.72 6.55 -6.55
C ILE A 353 23.41 7.56 -5.44
N ALA A 354 23.81 8.82 -5.64
CA ALA A 354 23.46 9.90 -4.73
C ALA A 354 22.00 10.30 -4.95
N VAL A 355 21.19 10.21 -3.91
CA VAL A 355 19.75 10.50 -3.92
C VAL A 355 19.48 11.71 -3.04
N ASP A 356 18.79 12.69 -3.59
CA ASP A 356 18.28 13.86 -2.88
C ASP A 356 16.78 13.72 -2.63
N PHE A 357 16.33 13.95 -1.40
CA PHE A 357 14.94 13.93 -0.99
C PHE A 357 14.48 15.33 -0.62
N LEU A 358 13.26 15.70 -1.01
CA LEU A 358 12.67 17.01 -0.72
C LEU A 358 11.20 16.87 -0.34
N VAL A 359 10.82 17.50 0.77
CA VAL A 359 9.43 17.81 1.06
C VAL A 359 9.03 19.02 0.22
N LEU A 360 8.33 18.76 -0.89
CA LEU A 360 7.97 19.75 -1.92
C LEU A 360 7.01 20.83 -1.40
N SER A 361 6.05 20.41 -0.58
CA SER A 361 5.00 21.26 -0.02
C SER A 361 4.42 20.62 1.23
N GLY A 362 3.71 21.43 2.04
CA GLY A 362 3.08 20.98 3.28
C GLY A 362 3.62 21.72 4.50
N PRO A 363 3.19 21.34 5.72
CA PRO A 363 3.66 21.92 6.96
C PRO A 363 5.20 21.86 7.12
N ASN A 364 5.87 20.84 6.57
CA ASN A 364 7.33 20.70 6.61
C ASN A 364 7.98 21.00 5.24
N GLY A 365 7.30 21.77 4.38
CA GLY A 365 7.80 22.15 3.06
C GLY A 365 9.19 22.79 3.11
N GLY A 366 10.11 22.24 2.32
CA GLY A 366 11.51 22.66 2.25
C GLY A 366 12.47 21.86 3.12
N GLU A 367 12.00 20.94 3.97
CA GLU A 367 12.85 19.92 4.58
C GLU A 367 13.48 19.06 3.47
N PHE A 368 14.78 18.80 3.61
CA PHE A 368 15.55 18.09 2.60
C PHE A 368 16.57 17.17 3.26
N GLY A 369 16.88 16.08 2.58
CA GLY A 369 17.90 15.13 2.98
C GLY A 369 18.57 14.53 1.75
N SER A 370 19.67 13.85 1.98
CA SER A 370 20.35 13.09 0.93
C SER A 370 20.84 11.79 1.51
N ASP A 371 20.78 10.73 0.71
CA ASP A 371 21.37 9.44 1.04
C ASP A 371 22.09 8.87 -0.19
N THR A 372 22.82 7.78 -0.01
CA THR A 372 23.45 7.06 -1.11
C THR A 372 22.89 5.65 -1.14
N SER A 373 22.39 5.24 -2.31
CA SER A 373 21.79 3.92 -2.45
C SER A 373 22.81 2.81 -2.13
N ASP A 374 22.36 1.79 -1.42
CA ASP A 374 23.16 0.62 -1.11
C ASP A 374 23.18 -0.42 -2.24
N ALA A 375 23.75 -1.60 -1.98
CA ALA A 375 23.87 -2.67 -2.97
C ALA A 375 22.52 -3.20 -3.47
N ASP A 376 21.46 -3.00 -2.68
CA ASP A 376 20.09 -3.39 -3.01
C ASP A 376 19.33 -2.21 -3.66
N GLY A 377 19.98 -1.07 -3.90
CA GLY A 377 19.38 0.12 -4.51
C GLY A 377 18.58 0.99 -3.54
N ILE A 378 18.74 0.77 -2.23
CA ILE A 378 17.92 1.41 -1.20
C ILE A 378 18.58 2.70 -0.69
N ALA A 379 17.83 3.80 -0.69
CA ALA A 379 18.18 5.07 -0.06
C ALA A 379 17.04 5.53 0.85
N THR A 380 17.33 6.11 2.01
CA THR A 380 16.31 6.48 3.01
C THR A 380 16.38 7.94 3.42
N PHE A 381 15.23 8.51 3.78
CA PHE A 381 15.13 9.86 4.31
C PHE A 381 14.16 9.92 5.48
N THR A 382 14.67 10.32 6.64
CA THR A 382 13.90 10.53 7.86
C THR A 382 13.82 12.03 8.19
N TYR A 383 12.63 12.54 8.50
CA TYR A 383 12.44 13.89 9.02
C TYR A 383 11.36 13.93 10.11
N THR A 384 11.41 14.95 10.97
CA THR A 384 10.44 15.16 12.06
C THR A 384 9.34 16.11 11.60
N GLY A 385 8.07 15.74 11.82
CA GLY A 385 6.89 16.53 11.46
C GLY A 385 6.64 17.76 12.35
N SER A 386 7.62 18.66 12.45
CA SER A 386 7.59 19.80 13.36
C SER A 386 6.75 20.99 12.87
N GLY A 387 6.29 20.97 11.62
CA GLY A 387 5.51 22.02 10.97
C GLY A 387 4.05 22.13 11.39
N GLY A 388 3.54 21.17 12.16
CA GLY A 388 2.14 21.11 12.61
C GLY A 388 1.27 20.26 11.68
N ILE A 389 -0.05 20.44 11.80
CA ILE A 389 -1.06 19.63 11.08
C ILE A 389 -1.06 19.97 9.58
N GLY A 390 -1.10 18.96 8.73
CA GLY A 390 -1.10 19.13 7.27
C GLY A 390 -0.66 17.90 6.48
N VAL A 391 -0.69 18.00 5.15
CA VAL A 391 -0.11 17.01 4.24
C VAL A 391 1.21 17.51 3.68
N ASP A 392 2.25 16.70 3.86
CA ASP A 392 3.51 16.84 3.14
C ASP A 392 3.50 16.03 1.85
N ARG A 393 4.02 16.61 0.77
CA ARG A 393 4.30 15.92 -0.51
C ARG A 393 5.80 15.73 -0.64
N ILE A 394 6.25 14.50 -0.75
CA ILE A 394 7.66 14.14 -0.68
C ILE A 394 8.08 13.51 -2.01
N GLN A 395 9.24 13.89 -2.53
CA GLN A 395 9.78 13.31 -3.75
C GLN A 395 11.29 13.12 -3.61
N ALA A 396 11.81 12.07 -4.22
CA ALA A 396 13.23 11.81 -4.34
C ALA A 396 13.70 12.04 -5.77
N THR A 397 14.96 12.46 -5.91
CA THR A 397 15.60 12.72 -7.19
C THR A 397 17.03 12.19 -7.20
N PHE A 398 17.51 11.78 -8.36
CA PHE A 398 18.91 11.41 -8.55
C PHE A 398 19.35 11.61 -10.00
N ASP A 399 20.65 11.78 -10.20
CA ASP A 399 21.24 11.82 -11.54
C ASP A 399 21.40 10.40 -12.09
N VAL A 400 20.89 10.14 -13.29
CA VAL A 400 21.12 8.88 -13.99
C VAL A 400 22.55 8.87 -14.56
N PRO A 401 23.40 7.88 -14.23
CA PRO A 401 24.75 7.80 -14.80
C PRO A 401 24.74 7.83 -16.34
N GLU A 402 25.63 8.64 -16.92
CA GLU A 402 25.80 8.86 -18.37
C GLU A 402 24.70 9.65 -19.12
N GLY A 403 23.56 9.96 -18.50
CA GLY A 403 22.51 10.83 -19.03
C GLY A 403 22.40 12.13 -18.23
N LEU A 404 22.41 13.30 -18.88
CA LEU A 404 22.16 14.61 -18.25
C LEU A 404 20.67 14.79 -17.85
N THR A 405 20.05 13.76 -17.29
CA THR A 405 18.63 13.69 -16.93
C THR A 405 18.49 13.36 -15.45
N VAL A 406 17.76 14.20 -14.74
CA VAL A 406 17.36 13.98 -13.34
C VAL A 406 16.17 13.03 -13.35
N PHE A 407 16.27 11.92 -12.62
CA PHE A 407 15.13 11.06 -12.30
C PHE A 407 14.31 11.72 -11.19
N GLU A 408 12.99 11.67 -11.30
CA GLU A 408 12.04 12.13 -10.28
C GLU A 408 11.14 10.94 -9.90
N SER A 409 11.08 10.59 -8.61
CA SER A 409 10.20 9.51 -8.12
C SER A 409 8.71 9.88 -8.18
N ASN A 410 7.85 8.92 -7.87
CA ASN A 410 6.47 9.23 -7.45
C ASN A 410 6.46 10.18 -6.24
N ILE A 411 5.30 10.81 -6.01
CA ILE A 411 5.07 11.68 -4.86
C ILE A 411 4.50 10.83 -3.73
N ALA A 412 5.20 10.76 -2.60
CA ALA A 412 4.66 10.18 -1.37
C ALA A 412 3.91 11.25 -0.55
N LEU A 413 2.74 10.90 -0.03
CA LEU A 413 1.89 11.75 0.80
C LEU A 413 2.06 11.39 2.27
N LYS A 414 2.38 12.40 3.09
CA LYS A 414 2.46 12.25 4.54
C LYS A 414 1.46 13.15 5.25
N PHE A 415 0.47 12.55 5.90
CA PHE A 415 -0.49 13.25 6.75
C PHE A 415 0.10 13.41 8.16
N TRP A 416 0.17 14.64 8.63
CA TRP A 416 0.51 14.99 10.01
C TRP A 416 -0.76 15.29 10.76
N ASP A 417 -1.40 14.25 11.28
CA ASP A 417 -2.69 14.32 11.95
C ASP A 417 -2.84 13.14 12.93
N GLU A 418 -3.80 13.21 13.84
CA GLU A 418 -4.19 12.07 14.66
C GLU A 418 -5.14 11.13 13.89
N ASP A 419 -5.10 9.84 14.25
CA ASP A 419 -6.11 8.83 13.90
C ASP A 419 -6.61 8.28 15.24
N CYS A 420 -7.60 8.97 15.79
CA CYS A 420 -8.15 8.64 17.10
C CYS A 420 -9.02 7.37 17.06
N GLN A 421 -9.55 6.98 15.90
CA GLN A 421 -10.48 5.85 15.72
C GLN A 421 -9.84 4.56 15.20
N PRO A 422 -8.52 4.41 15.36
CA PRO A 422 -7.61 3.58 14.55
C PRO A 422 -8.26 2.92 13.32
N ASN A 423 -8.81 3.75 12.43
CA ASN A 423 -9.53 3.31 11.24
C ASN A 423 -8.68 3.44 9.97
N ASP A 424 -7.42 3.84 10.13
CA ASP A 424 -6.44 4.12 9.07
C ASP A 424 -6.85 5.30 8.15
N ILE A 425 -7.69 6.21 8.65
CA ILE A 425 -8.07 7.48 8.00
C ILE A 425 -7.68 8.62 8.95
N PRO A 426 -6.93 9.64 8.49
CA PRO A 426 -6.63 10.81 9.31
C PRO A 426 -7.92 11.52 9.74
N ASP A 427 -8.01 11.94 11.00
CA ASP A 427 -9.23 12.56 11.58
C ASP A 427 -9.74 13.74 10.72
N THR A 428 -8.85 14.60 10.21
CA THR A 428 -9.24 15.72 9.34
C THR A 428 -9.85 15.24 8.02
N CYS A 429 -9.42 14.08 7.50
CA CYS A 429 -9.99 13.48 6.30
C CYS A 429 -11.32 12.79 6.57
N ASP A 430 -11.57 12.33 7.79
CA ASP A 430 -12.91 11.91 8.21
C ASP A 430 -13.88 13.10 8.29
N ILE A 431 -13.42 14.29 8.70
CA ILE A 431 -14.28 15.48 8.79
C ILE A 431 -14.56 16.12 7.41
N ASP A 432 -13.54 16.24 6.55
CA ASP A 432 -13.66 16.85 5.22
C ASP A 432 -12.92 16.04 4.16
N CYS A 433 -13.68 15.31 3.33
CA CYS A 433 -13.15 14.61 2.14
C CYS A 433 -12.41 15.52 1.15
N GLY A 434 -12.63 16.84 1.19
CA GLY A 434 -11.90 17.84 0.39
C GLY A 434 -10.70 18.45 1.11
N GLY A 435 -10.41 18.01 2.35
CA GLY A 435 -9.33 18.49 3.19
C GLY A 435 -7.96 18.41 2.51
N PHE A 436 -7.06 19.30 2.95
CA PHE A 436 -5.69 19.43 2.43
C PHE A 436 -5.63 19.53 0.89
N ASP A 437 -6.37 20.48 0.32
CA ASP A 437 -6.43 20.69 -1.14
C ASP A 437 -6.92 19.47 -1.95
N GLY A 438 -7.73 18.61 -1.33
CA GLY A 438 -8.34 17.43 -1.94
C GLY A 438 -7.56 16.13 -1.75
N ASP A 439 -6.44 16.14 -1.02
CA ASP A 439 -5.65 14.93 -0.74
C ASP A 439 -6.43 13.89 0.07
N CYS A 440 -7.45 14.30 0.82
CA CYS A 440 -8.34 13.39 1.54
C CYS A 440 -9.26 12.55 0.62
N ALA A 441 -9.34 12.86 -0.68
CA ALA A 441 -10.20 12.14 -1.62
C ALA A 441 -9.70 10.71 -1.93
N GLU A 442 -8.48 10.36 -1.54
CA GLU A 442 -7.89 9.03 -1.72
C GLU A 442 -8.46 7.98 -0.76
N PHE A 443 -9.09 8.39 0.35
CA PHE A 443 -9.66 7.48 1.35
C PHE A 443 -11.11 7.10 1.03
N ALA A 444 -11.33 5.82 0.70
CA ALA A 444 -12.66 5.26 0.48
C ALA A 444 -13.43 5.13 1.81
N GLY A 445 -14.14 6.18 2.23
CA GLY A 445 -14.89 6.17 3.50
C GLY A 445 -14.91 7.50 4.26
N CYS A 446 -14.16 8.50 3.79
CA CYS A 446 -14.14 9.86 4.33
C CYS A 446 -15.56 10.39 4.60
N GLY A 447 -15.76 11.12 5.71
CA GLY A 447 -17.09 11.60 6.12
C GLY A 447 -17.96 10.54 6.81
N GLY A 448 -17.38 9.42 7.25
CA GLY A 448 -18.11 8.26 7.78
C GLY A 448 -18.32 8.25 9.30
N SER A 449 -17.68 9.16 10.01
CA SER A 449 -17.66 9.26 11.46
C SER A 449 -18.94 9.85 12.07
N ALA A 450 -19.21 9.46 13.31
CA ALA A 450 -20.43 9.85 14.01
C ALA A 450 -20.26 11.21 14.70
N ASP A 451 -21.17 12.14 14.41
CA ASP A 451 -21.40 13.35 15.21
C ASP A 451 -22.34 12.95 16.37
N THR A 452 -21.75 12.54 17.48
CA THR A 452 -22.45 11.93 18.61
C THR A 452 -23.10 12.99 19.49
N ASN A 453 -22.48 14.16 19.59
CA ASN A 453 -22.95 15.30 20.37
C ASN A 453 -23.93 16.22 19.60
N GLY A 454 -24.01 16.09 18.27
CA GLY A 454 -24.95 16.77 17.38
C GLY A 454 -24.63 18.24 17.11
N ASP A 455 -23.37 18.66 17.27
CA ASP A 455 -22.92 20.04 17.03
C ASP A 455 -22.60 20.33 15.54
N GLY A 456 -22.63 19.29 14.70
CA GLY A 456 -22.33 19.34 13.27
C GLY A 456 -20.86 19.11 12.93
N VAL A 457 -20.03 18.71 13.89
CA VAL A 457 -18.66 18.25 13.74
C VAL A 457 -18.62 16.77 14.13
N PRO A 458 -18.11 15.87 13.28
CA PRO A 458 -17.92 14.48 13.69
C PRO A 458 -16.96 14.35 14.88
N ASP A 459 -17.33 13.51 15.86
CA ASP A 459 -16.55 13.29 17.08
C ASP A 459 -15.55 12.16 16.82
N GLU A 460 -14.32 12.50 16.44
CA GLU A 460 -13.27 11.51 16.15
C GLU A 460 -12.47 11.07 17.39
N CYS A 461 -12.34 11.98 18.37
CA CYS A 461 -11.61 11.72 19.62
C CYS A 461 -12.54 11.87 20.82
N ASN A 462 -12.33 11.03 21.83
CA ASN A 462 -13.06 11.08 23.10
C ASN A 462 -12.92 12.46 23.79
N MET A 463 -14.04 13.14 24.00
CA MET A 463 -14.16 14.40 24.71
C MET A 463 -14.25 14.17 26.22
N PRO A 464 -13.59 15.00 27.06
CA PRO A 464 -13.68 14.84 28.50
C PRO A 464 -15.07 15.23 29.05
N PRO A 465 -15.49 14.66 30.19
CA PRO A 465 -16.72 15.04 30.86
C PRO A 465 -16.79 16.54 31.17
N VAL A 466 -18.01 17.09 31.18
CA VAL A 466 -18.27 18.51 31.45
C VAL A 466 -18.85 18.69 32.85
N CYS A 467 -18.05 19.28 33.74
CA CYS A 467 -18.39 19.48 35.16
C CYS A 467 -19.14 20.78 35.49
N VAL A 468 -19.40 21.67 34.52
CA VAL A 468 -19.88 23.04 34.81
C VAL A 468 -21.29 23.10 35.42
N ASP A 469 -22.15 22.14 35.08
CA ASP A 469 -23.53 22.05 35.57
C ASP A 469 -23.68 21.07 36.75
N ALA A 470 -22.56 20.66 37.35
CA ALA A 470 -22.57 19.74 38.48
C ALA A 470 -23.29 20.34 39.70
N ALA A 471 -24.17 19.55 40.31
CA ALA A 471 -24.95 19.91 41.48
C ALA A 471 -25.01 18.77 42.49
N ALA A 472 -25.26 19.10 43.76
CA ALA A 472 -25.54 18.12 44.80
C ALA A 472 -27.02 17.72 44.78
N ASP A 473 -27.33 16.44 44.96
CA ASP A 473 -28.69 15.95 45.20
C ASP A 473 -28.73 15.01 46.42
N PRO A 474 -29.39 15.39 47.53
CA PRO A 474 -30.02 16.69 47.76
C PRO A 474 -28.99 17.81 48.01
N ASP A 475 -29.29 19.03 47.56
CA ASP A 475 -28.53 20.25 47.84
C ASP A 475 -28.89 20.89 49.20
N GLU A 476 -29.98 20.46 49.82
CA GLU A 476 -30.42 20.95 51.14
C GLU A 476 -30.85 19.81 52.08
N LEU A 477 -30.40 19.87 53.34
CA LEU A 477 -30.70 18.87 54.37
C LEU A 477 -31.56 19.41 55.51
N TRP A 478 -32.75 18.83 55.67
CA TRP A 478 -33.66 19.12 56.79
C TRP A 478 -34.39 17.85 57.28
N PRO A 479 -34.71 17.72 58.58
CA PRO A 479 -34.30 18.58 59.71
C PRO A 479 -32.86 18.31 60.18
N PRO A 480 -32.20 19.30 60.84
CA PRO A 480 -30.86 19.13 61.40
C PRO A 480 -30.91 18.17 62.60
N ASN A 481 -30.69 16.88 62.32
CA ASN A 481 -30.91 15.77 63.24
C ASN A 481 -29.65 14.92 63.49
N HIS A 482 -28.48 15.40 63.03
CA HIS A 482 -27.15 14.79 63.17
C HIS A 482 -26.99 13.43 62.47
N LYS A 483 -27.92 13.04 61.61
CA LYS A 483 -27.84 11.80 60.83
C LYS A 483 -27.17 12.08 59.49
N PHE A 484 -26.38 11.11 59.05
CA PHE A 484 -25.86 11.10 57.68
C PHE A 484 -26.97 11.07 56.64
N ARG A 485 -26.71 11.79 55.56
CA ARG A 485 -27.48 11.85 54.33
C ARG A 485 -26.53 11.61 53.17
N ASP A 486 -26.96 10.75 52.26
CA ASP A 486 -26.21 10.44 51.06
C ASP A 486 -26.45 11.58 50.07
N ILE A 487 -25.37 12.10 49.49
CA ILE A 487 -25.36 13.19 48.51
C ILE A 487 -24.76 12.64 47.22
N ALA A 488 -25.56 12.64 46.16
CA ALA A 488 -25.11 12.34 44.81
C ALA A 488 -24.59 13.62 44.14
N ILE A 489 -23.58 13.46 43.27
CA ILE A 489 -23.23 14.49 42.28
C ILE A 489 -24.05 14.20 41.02
N VAL A 490 -24.81 15.19 40.57
CA VAL A 490 -25.66 15.11 39.38
C VAL A 490 -25.34 16.25 38.42
N GLY A 491 -25.77 16.17 37.17
CA GLY A 491 -25.58 17.26 36.18
C GLY A 491 -24.22 17.26 35.49
N VAL A 492 -23.33 16.33 35.82
CA VAL A 492 -22.14 16.05 35.00
C VAL A 492 -22.58 15.25 33.78
N VAL A 493 -22.18 15.72 32.60
CA VAL A 493 -22.51 15.09 31.32
C VAL A 493 -21.26 14.91 30.49
N ASP A 494 -21.18 13.80 29.79
CA ASP A 494 -20.18 13.56 28.79
C ASP A 494 -20.71 14.00 27.40
N PRO A 495 -19.98 14.82 26.62
CA PRO A 495 -20.42 15.26 25.30
C PRO A 495 -20.71 14.11 24.34
N ASP A 496 -19.93 13.03 24.39
CA ASP A 496 -20.03 11.87 23.50
C ASP A 496 -21.08 10.88 24.00
N GLY A 497 -21.64 11.13 25.18
CA GLY A 497 -22.66 10.31 25.81
C GLY A 497 -22.08 9.13 26.59
N ASP A 498 -20.77 9.15 26.86
CA ASP A 498 -20.12 8.11 27.64
C ASP A 498 -20.59 8.07 29.10
N PRO A 499 -20.57 6.88 29.75
CA PRO A 499 -20.94 6.76 31.15
C PRO A 499 -19.92 7.47 32.06
N VAL A 500 -20.33 8.54 32.73
CA VAL A 500 -19.48 9.25 33.69
C VAL A 500 -19.42 8.52 35.05
N MET A 501 -18.21 8.22 35.51
CA MET A 501 -17.94 7.78 36.88
C MET A 501 -17.50 8.94 37.76
N ILE A 502 -18.15 9.10 38.91
CA ILE A 502 -17.81 10.13 39.89
C ILE A 502 -17.02 9.52 41.05
N THR A 503 -15.97 10.20 41.47
CA THR A 503 -15.22 9.93 42.70
C THR A 503 -15.17 11.18 43.58
N ILE A 504 -15.62 11.07 44.83
CA ILE A 504 -15.52 12.16 45.81
C ILE A 504 -14.06 12.31 46.24
N THR A 505 -13.49 13.49 46.06
CA THR A 505 -12.08 13.78 46.37
C THR A 505 -11.90 14.37 47.76
N ASP A 506 -12.82 15.21 48.21
CA ASP A 506 -12.78 15.87 49.52
C ASP A 506 -14.18 16.31 49.99
N ILE A 507 -14.31 16.46 51.30
CA ILE A 507 -15.52 17.01 51.94
C ILE A 507 -15.08 17.97 53.04
N SER A 508 -15.47 19.23 52.90
CA SER A 508 -15.16 20.29 53.84
C SER A 508 -16.39 21.12 54.18
N GLN A 509 -16.30 21.97 55.21
CA GLN A 509 -17.42 22.77 55.70
C GLN A 509 -16.99 24.12 56.27
N ASP A 510 -17.94 25.04 56.37
CA ASP A 510 -17.73 26.42 56.82
C ASP A 510 -17.76 26.64 58.34
N GLU A 511 -18.27 25.67 59.09
CA GLU A 511 -18.35 25.71 60.55
C GLU A 511 -17.44 24.66 61.22
N PRO A 512 -16.96 24.88 62.46
CA PRO A 512 -16.23 23.86 63.22
C PRO A 512 -17.02 22.55 63.37
N LEU A 513 -16.30 21.42 63.38
CA LEU A 513 -16.86 20.06 63.60
C LEU A 513 -17.61 19.93 64.94
N ASN A 514 -17.13 20.64 65.98
CA ASN A 514 -17.79 20.70 67.28
C ASN A 514 -17.95 22.17 67.73
N GLY A 515 -19.18 22.56 68.02
CA GLY A 515 -19.66 23.90 68.25
C GLY A 515 -20.85 23.92 69.22
N LEU A 516 -21.43 25.10 69.45
CA LEU A 516 -22.52 25.23 70.42
C LEU A 516 -23.86 24.77 69.83
N GLY A 517 -24.35 23.61 70.24
CA GLY A 517 -25.70 23.13 69.92
C GLY A 517 -25.80 22.10 68.79
N ASP A 518 -24.67 21.60 68.30
CA ASP A 518 -24.53 20.69 67.17
C ASP A 518 -24.51 19.19 67.55
N GLY A 519 -24.74 18.86 68.83
CA GLY A 519 -24.75 17.47 69.30
C GLY A 519 -23.38 16.85 69.62
N ASN A 520 -22.27 17.56 69.35
CA ASN A 520 -20.89 17.06 69.40
C ASN A 520 -20.69 15.75 68.61
N THR A 521 -21.22 15.71 67.38
CA THR A 521 -21.01 14.61 66.45
C THR A 521 -19.77 14.88 65.60
N CYS A 522 -18.96 13.83 65.35
CA CYS A 522 -17.78 13.91 64.49
C CYS A 522 -17.39 12.47 64.06
N PRO A 523 -16.89 12.24 62.83
CA PRO A 523 -16.79 13.20 61.72
C PRO A 523 -18.17 13.53 61.13
N ASP A 524 -18.20 14.60 60.34
CA ASP A 524 -19.40 15.22 59.77
C ASP A 524 -19.60 14.84 58.30
N GLY A 525 -18.56 14.30 57.68
CA GLY A 525 -18.48 13.82 56.31
C GLY A 525 -17.83 12.43 56.22
N THR A 526 -18.24 11.63 55.23
CA THR A 526 -17.56 10.39 54.82
C THR A 526 -17.87 10.11 53.35
N GLY A 527 -17.18 9.14 52.74
CA GLY A 527 -17.40 8.76 51.33
C GLY A 527 -16.36 9.27 50.34
N VAL A 528 -15.29 9.92 50.81
CA VAL A 528 -14.09 10.22 49.97
C VAL A 528 -13.53 8.92 49.39
N GLY A 529 -13.21 8.92 48.10
CA GLY A 529 -12.79 7.75 47.32
C GLY A 529 -13.95 6.86 46.87
N THR A 530 -15.20 7.31 46.98
CA THR A 530 -16.39 6.60 46.50
C THR A 530 -17.24 7.52 45.62
N SER A 531 -18.29 7.01 44.98
CA SER A 531 -19.18 7.82 44.13
C SER A 531 -20.28 8.58 44.87
N THR A 532 -20.29 8.54 46.21
CA THR A 532 -21.35 9.17 47.00
C THR A 532 -20.77 9.77 48.27
N ALA A 533 -20.92 11.09 48.42
CA ALA A 533 -20.58 11.75 49.67
C ALA A 533 -21.68 11.49 50.69
N ARG A 534 -21.33 11.43 51.97
CA ARG A 534 -22.30 11.37 53.06
C ARG A 534 -21.97 12.45 54.07
N VAL A 535 -22.85 13.44 54.20
CA VAL A 535 -22.69 14.52 55.18
C VAL A 535 -23.81 14.44 56.21
N ARG A 536 -23.57 14.93 57.43
CA ARG A 536 -24.60 14.96 58.46
C ARG A 536 -25.55 16.13 58.20
N ALA A 537 -26.84 15.90 58.41
CA ALA A 537 -27.79 16.98 58.58
C ALA A 537 -27.56 17.63 59.96
N GLU A 538 -26.48 18.39 60.10
CA GLU A 538 -26.13 19.11 61.33
C GLU A 538 -25.65 20.53 61.05
N ARG A 539 -25.67 21.34 62.09
CA ARG A 539 -25.23 22.74 62.05
C ARG A 539 -25.01 23.24 63.47
N THR A 540 -24.27 24.32 63.60
CA THR A 540 -24.10 25.03 64.86
C THR A 540 -25.35 25.86 65.18
N GLY A 541 -25.53 26.18 66.46
CA GLY A 541 -26.55 27.11 66.93
C GLY A 541 -27.65 26.46 67.75
N THR A 542 -28.25 27.25 68.64
CA THR A 542 -29.35 26.85 69.52
C THR A 542 -30.54 27.78 69.31
N PRO A 543 -31.75 27.43 69.81
CA PRO A 543 -32.86 28.39 69.81
C PRO A 543 -32.57 29.74 70.51
N LYS A 544 -31.51 29.84 71.32
CA LYS A 544 -31.09 31.07 72.01
C LYS A 544 -29.94 31.82 71.32
N VAL A 545 -29.14 31.12 70.53
CA VAL A 545 -28.01 31.66 69.75
C VAL A 545 -28.12 31.03 68.36
N PRO A 546 -28.96 31.61 67.48
CA PRO A 546 -29.17 31.05 66.14
C PRO A 546 -27.87 31.16 65.34
N GLY A 547 -27.47 30.05 64.71
CA GLY A 547 -26.47 30.05 63.64
C GLY A 547 -27.12 30.43 62.31
N ASP A 548 -26.30 30.62 61.28
CA ASP A 548 -26.69 30.94 59.90
C ASP A 548 -26.88 29.70 59.00
N GLY A 549 -26.64 28.50 59.53
CA GLY A 549 -26.74 27.26 58.77
C GLY A 549 -25.37 26.83 58.26
N ARG A 550 -25.22 25.54 57.94
CA ARG A 550 -23.94 24.97 57.54
C ARG A 550 -23.89 24.77 56.05
N VAL A 551 -22.74 25.06 55.43
CA VAL A 551 -22.46 24.73 54.04
C VAL A 551 -21.32 23.73 53.97
N TYR A 552 -21.63 22.56 53.41
CA TYR A 552 -20.61 21.60 52.99
C TYR A 552 -20.15 21.91 51.57
N HIS A 553 -18.85 21.77 51.32
CA HIS A 553 -18.22 21.78 50.00
C HIS A 553 -17.73 20.36 49.72
N ILE A 554 -18.20 19.78 48.62
CA ILE A 554 -17.88 18.40 48.24
C ILE A 554 -17.14 18.47 46.92
N GLY A 555 -15.83 18.23 46.97
CA GLY A 555 -15.01 18.08 45.77
C GLY A 555 -15.22 16.72 45.13
N PHE A 556 -15.19 16.69 43.80
CA PHE A 556 -15.31 15.46 43.04
C PHE A 556 -14.46 15.50 41.77
N GLU A 557 -14.12 14.32 41.30
CA GLU A 557 -13.52 14.01 40.01
C GLU A 557 -14.53 13.18 39.21
N ALA A 558 -14.65 13.49 37.93
CA ALA A 558 -15.49 12.79 36.97
C ALA A 558 -14.61 12.26 35.85
N GLU A 559 -14.70 10.97 35.56
CA GLU A 559 -13.96 10.29 34.48
C GLU A 559 -14.93 9.49 33.59
N ASP A 560 -14.61 9.38 32.31
CA ASP A 560 -15.41 8.63 31.32
C ASP A 560 -14.93 7.18 31.13
N GLY A 561 -13.73 6.84 31.62
CA GLY A 561 -13.09 5.53 31.41
C GLY A 561 -12.36 5.36 30.07
N ASN A 562 -12.40 6.38 29.21
CA ASN A 562 -11.74 6.49 27.91
C ASN A 562 -10.58 7.50 27.91
N GLY A 563 -10.33 8.15 29.05
CA GLY A 563 -9.15 9.00 29.28
C GLY A 563 -9.49 10.48 29.48
N GLY A 564 -10.76 10.85 29.39
CA GLY A 564 -11.24 12.19 29.71
C GLY A 564 -11.61 12.33 31.19
N GLU A 565 -11.23 13.48 31.76
CA GLU A 565 -11.45 13.80 33.17
C GLU A 565 -11.87 15.26 33.38
N CYS A 566 -12.71 15.51 34.39
CA CYS A 566 -12.96 16.85 34.91
C CYS A 566 -13.09 16.85 36.44
N MET A 567 -12.76 17.98 37.06
CA MET A 567 -12.89 18.17 38.51
C MET A 567 -13.87 19.31 38.82
N GLY A 568 -14.60 19.19 39.92
CA GLY A 568 -15.56 20.19 40.37
C GLY A 568 -15.79 20.20 41.87
N THR A 569 -16.61 21.14 42.33
CA THR A 569 -17.06 21.22 43.73
C THR A 569 -18.52 21.63 43.77
N VAL A 570 -19.33 20.91 44.55
CA VAL A 570 -20.74 21.25 44.79
C VAL A 570 -20.96 21.61 46.26
N THR A 571 -22.02 22.37 46.54
CA THR A 571 -22.35 22.80 47.91
C THR A 571 -23.64 22.17 48.42
N VAL A 572 -23.68 21.82 49.72
CA VAL A 572 -24.89 21.33 50.41
C VAL A 572 -25.21 22.18 51.63
N CYS A 573 -26.43 22.69 51.72
CA CYS A 573 -26.91 23.56 52.80
C CYS A 573 -27.66 22.78 53.89
N VAL A 574 -27.33 23.03 55.17
CA VAL A 574 -28.13 22.61 56.33
C VAL A 574 -28.70 23.88 56.99
N PRO A 575 -29.91 24.31 56.64
CA PRO A 575 -30.39 25.63 57.01
C PRO A 575 -30.76 25.74 58.49
N HIS A 576 -30.70 26.97 59.01
CA HIS A 576 -31.13 27.27 60.37
C HIS A 576 -32.63 27.00 60.58
N ASP A 577 -33.45 27.38 59.61
CA ASP A 577 -34.90 27.22 59.60
C ASP A 577 -35.44 27.07 58.17
N GLN A 578 -36.74 26.79 58.04
CA GLN A 578 -37.42 26.55 56.76
C GLN A 578 -38.42 27.68 56.43
N ARG A 579 -38.16 28.91 56.89
CA ARG A 579 -39.03 30.06 56.55
C ARG A 579 -38.82 30.41 55.07
N PRO A 580 -39.83 31.00 54.38
CA PRO A 580 -39.63 31.46 53.01
C PRO A 580 -38.43 32.41 52.90
N GLY A 581 -37.48 32.10 52.01
CA GLY A 581 -36.25 32.88 51.81
C GLY A 581 -35.12 32.58 52.79
N HIS A 582 -35.14 31.45 53.51
CA HIS A 582 -33.99 30.96 54.25
C HIS A 582 -32.82 30.68 53.29
N VAL A 583 -31.61 30.91 53.77
CA VAL A 583 -30.35 30.65 53.06
C VAL A 583 -29.31 30.21 54.09
N CYS A 584 -28.43 29.30 53.71
CA CYS A 584 -27.17 29.13 54.43
C CYS A 584 -26.20 30.25 54.03
N VAL A 585 -25.43 30.77 54.98
CA VAL A 585 -24.37 31.73 54.68
C VAL A 585 -23.08 30.94 54.50
N ASP A 586 -22.61 30.86 53.26
CA ASP A 586 -21.38 30.15 52.94
C ASP A 586 -20.13 30.91 53.41
N GLY A 587 -19.45 30.36 54.42
CA GLY A 587 -18.17 30.84 54.93
C GLY A 587 -16.92 30.28 54.21
N GLY A 588 -17.10 29.36 53.26
CA GLY A 588 -16.05 28.65 52.53
C GLY A 588 -15.63 27.30 53.17
N PRO A 589 -14.76 26.53 52.50
CA PRO A 589 -14.31 25.20 52.94
C PRO A 589 -13.24 25.29 54.04
N LEU A 590 -13.64 25.68 55.26
CA LEU A 590 -12.71 26.02 56.35
C LEU A 590 -12.24 24.82 57.19
N PHE A 591 -13.06 23.78 57.28
CA PHE A 591 -12.81 22.61 58.14
C PHE A 591 -12.98 21.32 57.34
N ASP A 592 -12.06 20.37 57.50
CA ASP A 592 -12.18 19.02 56.93
C ASP A 592 -13.30 18.27 57.67
N SER A 593 -14.35 17.88 56.94
CA SER A 593 -15.50 17.18 57.53
C SER A 593 -15.21 15.70 57.80
N THR A 594 -14.14 15.13 57.26
CA THR A 594 -13.89 13.68 57.24
C THR A 594 -13.07 13.16 58.41
N VAL A 595 -12.46 14.06 59.18
CA VAL A 595 -11.61 13.72 60.33
C VAL A 595 -12.08 14.43 61.60
N CYS A 596 -11.76 13.84 62.74
CA CYS A 596 -11.91 14.49 64.04
C CYS A 596 -10.53 14.90 64.53
N ASP A 597 -10.26 16.19 64.56
CA ASP A 597 -9.03 16.75 65.15
C ASP A 597 -8.91 16.47 66.66
#